data_AF-A0A959R1Z3-F1
#
_entry.id   AF-A0A959R1Z3-F1
#
_cell.length_a   1.000
_cell.length_b   1.000
_cell.length_c   1.000
_cell.angle_alpha   90.00
_cell.angle_beta   90.00
_cell.angle_gamma   90.00
#
_symmetry.space_group_name_H-M   'P 1'
#
loop_
_entity.id
_entity.type
_entity.pdbx_description
1 polymer ?
#
loop_
_entity_poly.entity_id
_entity_poly.type
_entity_poly.pdbx_seq_one_letter_code
_entity_poly.pdbx_strand_id
1 'polypeptide(L)'
;MKEANTYYIELVNCTFDSLNKAVSNGIYGKVSFYKNSQLQVLSMNYVTDNLPEMHYFNNVNMLNNNIEEGTKKIQITFIDPFSYDSVKYKMQKYVYSNRQWIKNSDIGIVKSISNLVRPKNKLTELTEGIVMNIVHYSY
;
A
#
# COMPACT_ATOMS: atom_id res chain seq x y z
N MET A 1 -12.79 11.91 -13.76
CA MET A 1 -12.99 10.58 -13.13
C MET A 1 -11.66 9.84 -12.98
N LYS A 2 -10.74 10.36 -12.16
CA LYS A 2 -9.49 9.68 -11.74
C LYS A 2 -9.46 9.41 -10.22
N GLU A 3 -10.34 10.07 -9.46
CA GLU A 3 -10.22 10.22 -8.01
C GLU A 3 -10.99 9.17 -7.19
N ALA A 4 -12.07 8.58 -7.71
CA ALA A 4 -12.98 7.75 -6.90
C ALA A 4 -12.31 6.52 -6.22
N ASN A 5 -11.24 5.99 -6.84
CA ASN A 5 -10.51 4.80 -6.39
C ASN A 5 -9.02 5.06 -6.17
N THR A 6 -8.65 6.29 -5.77
CA THR A 6 -7.29 6.57 -5.33
C THR A 6 -7.15 6.30 -3.83
N TYR A 7 -6.12 5.53 -3.46
CA TYR A 7 -5.71 5.27 -2.10
C TYR A 7 -4.35 5.92 -1.84
N TYR A 8 -4.30 6.78 -0.84
CA TYR A 8 -3.05 7.34 -0.33
C TYR A 8 -2.44 6.38 0.68
N ILE A 9 -1.18 6.03 0.48
CA ILE A 9 -0.47 5.05 1.29
C ILE A 9 0.43 5.79 2.27
N GLU A 10 0.30 5.42 3.54
CA GLU A 10 1.06 6.00 4.66
C GLU A 10 1.84 4.90 5.37
N LEU A 11 3.17 4.97 5.36
CA LEU A 11 4.04 4.05 6.09
C LEU A 11 4.45 4.68 7.43
N VAL A 12 4.05 4.05 8.54
CA VAL A 12 4.31 4.53 9.91
C VAL A 12 5.26 3.58 10.62
N ASN A 13 6.27 4.11 11.32
CA ASN A 13 7.27 3.35 12.06
C ASN A 13 8.13 2.38 11.21
N CYS A 14 8.22 2.60 9.88
CA CYS A 14 9.12 1.84 9.02
C CYS A 14 10.56 2.38 9.13
N THR A 15 11.26 2.02 10.21
CA THR A 15 12.59 2.55 10.54
C THR A 15 13.74 1.95 9.72
N PHE A 16 13.52 0.80 9.07
CA PHE A 16 14.54 0.19 8.21
C PHE A 16 14.45 0.75 6.79
N ASP A 17 15.40 1.62 6.42
CA ASP A 17 15.41 2.37 5.16
C ASP A 17 15.27 1.50 3.91
N SER A 18 15.91 0.33 3.86
CA SER A 18 15.83 -0.54 2.68
C SER A 18 14.44 -1.13 2.49
N LEU A 19 13.76 -1.50 3.57
CA LEU A 19 12.35 -1.94 3.49
C LEU A 19 11.44 -0.76 3.15
N ASN A 20 11.63 0.40 3.78
CA ASN A 20 10.85 1.59 3.49
C ASN A 20 10.91 1.94 1.99
N LYS A 21 12.13 2.00 1.43
CA LYS A 21 12.36 2.23 -0.01
C LYS A 21 11.76 1.12 -0.87
N ALA A 22 11.92 -0.14 -0.50
CA ALA A 22 11.41 -1.26 -1.27
C ALA A 22 9.87 -1.24 -1.33
N VAL A 23 9.18 -1.07 -0.20
CA VAL A 23 7.72 -0.97 -0.14
C VAL A 23 7.24 0.27 -0.89
N SER A 24 7.84 1.44 -0.65
CA SER A 24 7.51 2.69 -1.32
C SER A 24 7.61 2.57 -2.85
N ASN A 25 8.72 2.05 -3.36
CA ASN A 25 8.93 1.86 -4.80
C ASN A 25 8.03 0.74 -5.38
N GLY A 26 7.67 -0.23 -4.54
CA GLY A 26 6.78 -1.32 -4.90
C GLY A 26 5.33 -0.87 -5.10
N ILE A 27 4.87 0.15 -4.37
CA ILE A 27 3.45 0.55 -4.36
C ILE A 27 3.15 1.95 -4.89
N TYR A 28 3.99 2.96 -4.66
CA TYR A 28 3.69 4.33 -5.09
C TYR A 28 3.72 4.46 -6.62
N GLY A 29 2.74 5.18 -7.18
CA GLY A 29 2.60 5.37 -8.63
C GLY A 29 2.20 4.08 -9.36
N LYS A 30 1.69 3.08 -8.63
CA LYS A 30 1.13 1.86 -9.19
C LYS A 30 -0.38 1.97 -9.29
N VAL A 31 -0.93 1.19 -10.21
CA VAL A 31 -2.35 0.88 -10.29
C VAL A 31 -2.52 -0.62 -10.15
N SER A 32 -3.65 -1.04 -9.58
CA SER A 32 -4.10 -2.42 -9.65
C SER A 32 -5.48 -2.53 -10.29
N PHE A 33 -5.73 -3.63 -10.97
CA PHE A 33 -7.02 -3.98 -11.57
C PHE A 33 -7.07 -5.47 -11.87
N TYR A 34 -8.27 -6.02 -12.02
CA TYR A 34 -8.44 -7.38 -12.54
C TYR A 34 -8.53 -7.37 -14.07
N LYS A 35 -7.79 -8.26 -14.71
CA LYS A 35 -7.90 -8.56 -16.14
C LYS A 35 -7.92 -10.07 -16.31
N ASN A 36 -8.96 -10.60 -16.96
CA ASN A 36 -9.15 -12.06 -17.13
C ASN A 36 -9.08 -12.83 -15.79
N SER A 37 -9.75 -12.30 -14.76
CA SER A 37 -9.75 -12.86 -13.39
C SER A 37 -8.38 -12.91 -12.71
N GLN A 38 -7.36 -12.24 -13.27
CA GLN A 38 -6.04 -12.13 -12.68
C GLN A 38 -5.81 -10.70 -12.20
N LEU A 39 -5.36 -10.56 -10.95
CA LEU A 39 -4.94 -9.29 -10.40
C LEU A 39 -3.65 -8.84 -11.08
N GLN A 40 -3.68 -7.65 -11.66
CA GLN A 40 -2.54 -6.99 -12.28
C GLN A 40 -2.10 -5.81 -11.42
N VAL A 41 -0.79 -5.62 -11.28
CA VAL A 41 -0.20 -4.44 -10.63
C VAL A 41 0.89 -3.90 -11.53
N LEU A 42 0.73 -2.66 -12.02
CA LEU A 42 1.68 -2.04 -12.93
C LEU A 42 1.83 -0.55 -12.68
N SER A 43 2.90 0.05 -13.18
CA SER A 43 3.08 1.51 -13.04
C SER A 43 2.01 2.23 -13.84
N MET A 44 1.44 3.28 -13.24
CA MET A 44 0.41 4.14 -13.86
C MET A 44 0.81 4.65 -15.25
N ASN A 45 2.11 4.77 -15.54
CA ASN A 45 2.63 5.22 -16.83
C ASN A 45 2.38 4.23 -17.97
N TYR A 46 2.11 2.96 -17.67
CA TYR A 46 1.85 1.91 -18.66
C TYR A 46 0.36 1.59 -18.80
N VAL A 47 -0.51 2.35 -18.15
CA VAL A 47 -1.96 2.18 -18.27
C VAL A 47 -2.45 2.86 -19.54
N THR A 48 -2.92 2.07 -20.49
CA THR A 48 -3.48 2.57 -21.76
C THR A 48 -5.00 2.76 -21.70
N ASP A 49 -5.68 1.94 -20.90
CA ASP A 49 -7.15 1.90 -20.80
C ASP A 49 -7.59 2.25 -19.39
N ASN A 50 -8.63 3.09 -19.25
CA ASN A 50 -9.19 3.44 -17.94
C ASN A 50 -10.34 2.48 -17.60
N LEU A 51 -10.13 1.58 -16.63
CA LEU A 51 -11.16 0.66 -16.17
C LEU A 51 -11.76 1.15 -14.84
N PRO A 52 -13.09 1.08 -14.64
CA PRO A 52 -13.74 1.57 -13.42
C PRO A 52 -13.30 0.85 -12.14
N GLU A 53 -12.76 -0.37 -12.27
CA GLU A 53 -12.26 -1.19 -11.15
C GLU A 53 -10.77 -0.91 -10.82
N MET A 54 -10.16 0.10 -11.45
CA MET A 54 -8.76 0.45 -11.18
C MET A 54 -8.58 1.15 -9.83
N HIS A 55 -7.66 0.63 -9.03
CA HIS A 55 -7.26 1.21 -7.76
C HIS A 55 -5.85 1.80 -7.87
N TYR A 56 -5.74 3.11 -7.63
CA TYR A 56 -4.50 3.87 -7.76
C TYR A 56 -3.83 4.08 -6.41
N PHE A 57 -2.51 3.98 -6.36
CA PHE A 57 -1.75 4.06 -5.11
C PHE A 57 -0.77 5.23 -5.13
N ASN A 58 -1.02 6.24 -4.31
CA ASN A 58 -0.19 7.44 -4.20
C ASN A 58 0.39 7.57 -2.79
N ASN A 59 1.46 8.36 -2.65
CA ASN A 59 2.02 8.65 -1.33
C ASN A 59 1.16 9.70 -0.61
N VAL A 60 0.82 9.47 0.67
CA VAL A 60 0.08 10.43 1.50
C VAL A 60 0.73 11.83 1.55
N ASN A 61 2.06 11.91 1.42
CA ASN A 61 2.80 13.18 1.38
C ASN A 61 2.42 14.07 0.18
N MET A 62 1.76 13.52 -0.84
CA MET A 62 1.27 14.29 -2.00
C MET A 62 0.01 15.10 -1.69
N LEU A 63 -0.69 14.81 -0.59
CA LEU A 63 -1.93 15.48 -0.23
C LEU A 63 -1.73 16.93 0.24
N ASN A 64 -0.50 17.31 0.63
CA ASN A 64 -0.19 18.63 1.19
C ASN A 64 -1.22 19.02 2.29
N ASN A 65 -1.62 20.30 2.34
CA ASN A 65 -2.54 20.82 3.37
C ASN A 65 -4.02 20.83 2.94
N ASN A 66 -4.35 20.46 1.70
CA ASN A 66 -5.70 20.55 1.15
C ASN A 66 -6.23 19.16 0.82
N ILE A 67 -6.60 18.40 1.86
CA ILE A 67 -7.20 17.07 1.71
C ILE A 67 -8.70 17.25 1.43
N GLU A 68 -9.18 16.67 0.33
CA GLU A 68 -10.59 16.72 -0.06
C GLU A 68 -11.44 15.73 0.75
N GLU A 69 -12.71 16.08 0.98
CA GLU A 69 -13.69 15.20 1.62
C GLU A 69 -13.83 13.89 0.81
N GLY A 70 -13.84 12.74 1.50
CA GLY A 70 -13.90 11.44 0.85
C GLY A 70 -12.54 10.86 0.43
N THR A 71 -11.44 11.60 0.57
CA THR A 71 -10.08 11.07 0.31
C THR A 71 -9.83 9.81 1.13
N LYS A 72 -9.32 8.75 0.49
CA LYS A 72 -9.06 7.46 1.15
C LYS A 72 -7.57 7.28 1.41
N LYS A 73 -7.20 6.77 2.59
CA LYS A 73 -5.82 6.30 2.83
C LYS A 73 -5.78 4.91 3.44
N ILE A 74 -4.68 4.19 3.16
CA ILE A 74 -4.30 2.97 3.86
C ILE A 74 -3.03 3.29 4.66
N GLN A 75 -3.15 3.20 5.98
CA GLN A 75 -2.03 3.34 6.90
C GLN A 75 -1.46 1.95 7.20
N ILE A 76 -0.15 1.81 7.02
CA ILE A 76 0.62 0.61 7.37
C ILE A 76 1.57 0.96 8.52
N THR A 77 1.26 0.48 9.72
CA THR A 77 2.06 0.72 10.93
C THR A 77 2.94 -0.50 11.22
N PHE A 78 4.25 -0.36 11.10
CA PHE A 78 5.21 -1.42 11.41
C PHE A 78 5.39 -1.53 12.93
N ILE A 79 5.26 -2.75 13.47
CA ILE A 79 5.09 -2.98 14.92
C ILE A 79 6.40 -3.36 15.59
N ASP A 80 7.15 -4.27 14.97
CA ASP A 80 8.38 -4.83 15.51
C ASP A 80 9.59 -4.28 14.73
N PRO A 81 10.80 -4.31 15.31
CA PRO A 81 12.02 -4.10 14.56
C PRO A 81 12.10 -5.03 13.34
N PHE A 82 12.68 -4.51 12.26
CA PHE A 82 12.82 -5.28 11.03
C PHE A 82 13.63 -6.57 11.26
N SER A 83 13.14 -7.68 10.72
CA SER A 83 13.88 -8.92 10.54
C SER A 83 13.75 -9.39 9.10
N TYR A 84 14.82 -9.98 8.57
CA TYR A 84 14.80 -10.60 7.25
C TYR A 84 13.89 -11.83 7.19
N ASP A 85 13.55 -12.45 8.32
CA ASP A 85 12.67 -13.62 8.33
C ASP A 85 11.18 -13.24 8.34
N SER A 86 10.85 -12.10 8.95
CA SER A 86 9.48 -11.63 8.99
C SER A 86 9.35 -10.16 9.33
N VAL A 87 8.27 -9.56 8.85
CA VAL A 87 7.84 -8.20 9.17
C VAL A 87 6.40 -8.24 9.65
N LYS A 88 6.13 -7.67 10.82
CA LYS A 88 4.77 -7.48 11.35
C LYS A 88 4.32 -6.04 11.20
N TYR A 89 3.11 -5.87 10.72
CA TYR A 89 2.53 -4.55 10.48
C TYR A 89 1.02 -4.59 10.65
N LYS A 90 0.43 -3.46 11.02
CA LYS A 90 -1.01 -3.25 11.12
C LYS A 90 -1.50 -2.47 9.91
N MET A 91 -2.61 -2.87 9.30
CA MET A 91 -3.23 -2.13 8.20
C MET A 91 -4.61 -1.59 8.56
N GLN A 92 -4.78 -0.29 8.33
CA GLN A 92 -6.01 0.44 8.67
C GLN A 92 -6.40 1.33 7.49
N LYS A 93 -7.68 1.32 7.11
CA LYS A 93 -8.23 2.25 6.11
C LYS A 93 -8.87 3.43 6.83
N TYR A 94 -8.71 4.61 6.22
CA TYR A 94 -9.33 5.83 6.66
C TYR A 94 -9.97 6.55 5.47
N VAL A 95 -11.03 7.29 5.77
CA VAL A 95 -11.63 8.27 4.86
C VAL A 95 -11.53 9.63 5.53
N TYR A 96 -11.09 10.64 4.79
CA TYR A 96 -11.09 12.01 5.27
C TYR A 96 -12.52 12.52 5.27
N SER A 97 -13.04 12.84 6.46
CA SER A 97 -14.37 13.40 6.59
C SER A 97 -14.46 14.38 7.76
N ASN A 98 -15.22 15.46 7.58
CA ASN A 98 -15.39 16.51 8.59
C ASN A 98 -14.03 17.06 9.10
N ARG A 99 -13.09 17.29 8.17
CA ARG A 99 -11.73 17.78 8.42
C ARG A 99 -10.84 16.86 9.27
N GLN A 100 -11.17 15.57 9.37
CA GLN A 100 -10.39 14.59 10.12
C GLN A 100 -10.33 13.24 9.41
N TRP A 101 -9.33 12.43 9.74
CA TRP A 101 -9.25 11.05 9.26
C TRP A 101 -10.15 10.15 10.11
N ILE A 102 -11.20 9.61 9.50
CA ILE A 102 -12.10 8.65 10.15
C ILE A 102 -11.70 7.24 9.74
N LYS A 103 -11.34 6.41 10.72
CA LYS A 103 -11.03 5.00 10.48
C LYS A 103 -12.31 4.25 10.09
N ASN A 104 -12.31 3.57 8.95
CA ASN A 104 -13.48 2.81 8.48
C ASN A 104 -13.22 1.29 8.37
N SER A 105 -11.97 0.83 8.38
CA SER A 105 -11.63 -0.60 8.41
C SER A 105 -10.28 -0.85 9.08
N ASP A 106 -10.14 -2.00 9.73
CA ASP A 106 -8.95 -2.42 10.47
C ASP A 106 -8.86 -3.94 10.37
N ILE A 107 -7.84 -4.45 9.67
CA ILE A 107 -7.65 -5.90 9.49
C ILE A 107 -6.70 -6.50 10.54
N GLY A 108 -6.33 -5.71 11.54
CA GLY A 108 -5.44 -6.15 12.61
C GLY A 108 -4.00 -6.28 12.15
N ILE A 109 -3.27 -7.19 12.81
CA ILE A 109 -1.84 -7.41 12.60
C ILE A 109 -1.65 -8.46 11.52
N VAL A 110 -0.93 -8.08 10.48
CA VAL A 110 -0.49 -8.94 9.39
C VAL A 110 0.99 -9.23 9.56
N LYS A 111 1.41 -10.42 9.14
CA LYS A 111 2.81 -10.85 9.13
C LYS A 111 3.20 -11.27 7.72
N SER A 112 4.20 -10.61 7.16
CA SER A 112 4.90 -11.09 5.97
C SER A 112 6.11 -11.92 6.41
N ILE A 113 6.31 -13.07 5.80
CA ILE A 113 7.38 -14.03 6.10
C ILE A 113 8.20 -14.29 4.84
N SER A 114 9.48 -14.57 5.00
CA SER A 114 10.32 -15.04 3.91
C SER A 114 10.92 -16.41 4.20
N ASN A 115 10.91 -17.28 3.20
CA ASN A 115 11.48 -18.62 3.26
C ASN A 115 12.80 -18.74 2.49
N LEU A 116 13.26 -17.65 1.87
CA LEU A 116 14.47 -17.63 1.04
C LEU A 116 15.71 -17.58 1.90
N VAL A 117 16.86 -18.01 1.37
CA VAL A 117 18.12 -18.03 2.15
C VAL A 117 18.84 -16.69 2.11
N ARG A 118 18.89 -16.04 0.94
CA ARG A 118 19.71 -14.84 0.70
C ARG A 118 19.00 -13.56 1.16
N PRO A 119 19.64 -12.68 1.96
CA PRO A 119 19.00 -11.47 2.50
C PRO A 119 18.34 -10.56 1.46
N LYS A 120 18.98 -10.36 0.30
CA LYS A 120 18.40 -9.56 -0.80
C LYS A 120 17.08 -10.15 -1.30
N ASN A 121 17.04 -11.47 -1.48
CA ASN A 121 15.85 -12.16 -1.95
C ASN A 121 14.77 -12.15 -0.86
N LYS A 122 15.16 -12.27 0.41
CA LYS A 122 14.24 -12.14 1.55
C LYS A 122 13.56 -10.78 1.57
N LEU A 123 14.31 -9.69 1.37
CA LEU A 123 13.74 -8.34 1.30
C LEU A 123 12.73 -8.21 0.15
N THR A 124 13.03 -8.78 -1.02
CA THR A 124 12.11 -8.81 -2.16
C THR A 124 10.82 -9.55 -1.83
N GLU A 125 10.89 -10.78 -1.32
CA GLU A 125 9.71 -11.59 -0.98
C GLU A 125 8.84 -10.92 0.11
N LEU A 126 9.47 -10.35 1.14
CA LEU A 126 8.77 -9.58 2.17
C LEU A 126 8.05 -8.36 1.57
N THR A 127 8.73 -7.64 0.68
CA THR A 127 8.17 -6.46 0.01
C THR A 127 6.98 -6.84 -0.88
N GLU A 128 7.11 -7.88 -1.69
CA GLU A 128 6.04 -8.40 -2.53
C GLU A 128 4.81 -8.80 -1.69
N GLY A 129 5.03 -9.51 -0.59
CA GLY A 129 3.96 -9.86 0.35
C GLY A 129 3.24 -8.63 0.93
N ILE A 130 3.99 -7.61 1.34
CA ILE A 130 3.41 -6.35 1.87
C ILE A 130 2.61 -5.64 0.77
N VAL A 131 3.19 -5.47 -0.43
CA VAL A 131 2.56 -4.79 -1.57
C VAL A 131 1.26 -5.49 -1.96
N MET A 132 1.29 -6.82 -2.08
CA MET A 132 0.09 -7.58 -2.43
C MET A 132 -0.99 -7.48 -1.36
N ASN A 133 -0.62 -7.43 -0.09
CA ASN A 133 -1.59 -7.21 0.98
C ASN A 133 -2.21 -5.81 0.94
N ILE A 134 -1.45 -4.76 0.59
CA ILE A 134 -1.99 -3.42 0.35
C ILE A 134 -2.99 -3.44 -0.83
N VAL A 135 -2.60 -4.09 -1.92
CA VAL A 135 -3.43 -4.18 -3.13
C VAL A 135 -4.73 -4.93 -2.86
N HIS A 136 -4.67 -6.14 -2.28
CA HIS A 136 -5.88 -6.89 -1.92
C HIS A 136 -6.75 -6.11 -0.96
N TYR A 137 -6.12 -5.47 0.04
CA TYR A 137 -6.86 -4.67 0.98
C TYR A 137 -7.53 -3.48 0.32
N SER A 138 -7.13 -3.00 -0.86
CA SER A 138 -7.79 -1.86 -1.50
C SER A 138 -9.18 -2.18 -2.08
N TYR A 139 -9.48 -3.45 -2.38
CA TYR A 139 -10.81 -3.93 -2.77
C TYR A 139 -11.71 -4.10 -1.53
#